data_AF-A0A942LVX5-F1
#
_entry.id   AF-A0A942LVX5-F1
#
_cell.length_a   1.000
_cell.length_b   1.000
_cell.length_c   1.000
_cell.angle_alpha   90.00
_cell.angle_beta   90.00
_cell.angle_gamma   90.00
#
_symmetry.space_group_name_H-M   'P 1'
#
loop_
_entity.id
_entity.type
_entity.pdbx_description
1 polymer ?
#
loop_
_entity_poly.entity_id
_entity_poly.type
_entity_poly.pdbx_seq_one_letter_code
_entity_poly.pdbx_strand_id
1 'polypeptide(L)'
;MSWFVFIHPIWQLIALYFGIKTLAIGFGRAQTWTFPIRKHRVLGLFFITMSIVGSVIGGQVNLALAKISEPIVLPGHRLLAYLIIGFIILITISGFIRQAHSHRLRWLQALHGWFGVLALGLIFAQLFIVVAKLLNW
;
A
#
# COMPACT_ATOMS: atom_id res chain seq x y z
N MET A 1 27.48 -1.94 -1.87
CA MET A 1 26.06 -1.78 -1.51
C MET A 1 25.91 -1.34 -0.08
N SER A 2 25.41 -0.12 0.09
CA SER A 2 25.20 0.46 1.42
C SER A 2 24.03 -0.22 2.15
N TRP A 3 24.21 -0.56 3.42
CA TRP A 3 23.18 -1.24 4.23
C TRP A 3 21.84 -0.47 4.29
N PHE A 4 21.89 0.87 4.20
CA PHE A 4 20.70 1.71 4.30
C PHE A 4 19.72 1.53 3.13
N VAL A 5 20.14 0.87 2.03
CA VAL A 5 19.27 0.51 0.90
C VAL A 5 18.15 -0.44 1.33
N PHE A 6 18.35 -1.24 2.37
CA PHE A 6 17.36 -2.18 2.88
C PHE A 6 16.29 -1.54 3.78
N ILE A 7 16.47 -0.29 4.21
CA ILE A 7 15.49 0.40 5.08
C ILE A 7 14.13 0.48 4.39
N HIS A 8 14.10 0.85 3.09
CA HIS A 8 12.86 0.96 2.35
C HIS A 8 12.15 -0.39 2.13
N PRO A 9 12.81 -1.46 1.63
CA PRO A 9 12.22 -2.80 1.55
C PRO A 9 11.66 -3.33 2.88
N ILE A 10 12.40 -3.14 3.99
CA ILE A 10 11.94 -3.56 5.32
C ILE A 10 10.68 -2.79 5.72
N TRP A 11 10.65 -1.48 5.47
CA TRP A 11 9.45 -0.67 5.71
C TRP A 11 8.25 -1.16 4.89
N GLN A 12 8.47 -1.54 3.62
CA GLN A 12 7.41 -2.07 2.77
C GLN A 12 6.89 -3.43 3.25
N LEU A 13 7.71 -4.29 3.84
CA LEU A 13 7.26 -5.54 4.48
C LEU A 13 6.32 -5.26 5.66
N ILE A 14 6.63 -4.24 6.47
CA ILE A 14 5.77 -3.83 7.58
C ILE A 14 4.45 -3.25 7.03
N ALA A 15 4.51 -2.39 6.03
CA ALA A 15 3.32 -1.84 5.37
C ALA A 15 2.44 -2.95 4.77
N LEU A 16 3.06 -3.94 4.12
CA LEU A 16 2.40 -5.12 3.57
C LEU A 16 1.67 -5.93 4.64
N TYR A 17 2.29 -6.15 5.80
CA TYR A 17 1.64 -6.83 6.94
C TYR A 17 0.37 -6.10 7.38
N PHE A 18 0.41 -4.77 7.55
CA PHE A 18 -0.77 -3.98 7.90
C PHE A 18 -1.81 -3.97 6.77
N GLY A 19 -1.38 -3.95 5.51
CA GLY A 19 -2.25 -4.07 4.35
C GLY A 19 -3.02 -5.39 4.33
N ILE A 20 -2.35 -6.52 4.57
CA ILE A 20 -2.97 -7.85 4.67
C ILE A 20 -4.00 -7.87 5.81
N LYS A 21 -3.65 -7.34 6.99
CA LYS A 21 -4.59 -7.26 8.14
C LYS A 21 -5.81 -6.41 7.81
N THR A 22 -5.61 -5.27 7.15
CA THR A 22 -6.70 -4.38 6.71
C THR A 22 -7.62 -5.12 5.73
N LEU A 23 -7.04 -5.81 4.75
CA LEU A 23 -7.80 -6.54 3.73
C LEU A 23 -8.54 -7.76 4.31
N ALA A 24 -7.92 -8.50 5.23
CA ALA A 24 -8.55 -9.63 5.90
C ALA A 24 -9.81 -9.22 6.68
N ILE A 25 -9.77 -8.08 7.38
CA ILE A 25 -10.94 -7.52 8.05
C ILE A 25 -11.96 -7.02 7.01
N GLY A 26 -11.47 -6.39 5.94
CA GLY A 26 -12.23 -6.05 4.73
C GLY A 26 -13.10 -7.19 4.25
N PHE A 27 -12.51 -8.30 3.81
CA PHE A 27 -13.25 -9.42 3.25
C PHE A 27 -14.08 -10.18 4.27
N GLY A 28 -13.57 -10.39 5.48
CA GLY A 28 -14.26 -11.20 6.49
C GLY A 28 -15.57 -10.57 7.00
N ARG A 29 -15.79 -9.27 6.78
CA ARG A 29 -16.97 -8.56 7.30
C ARG A 29 -17.64 -7.61 6.30
N ALA A 30 -17.10 -7.42 5.09
CA ALA A 30 -17.68 -6.54 4.05
C ALA A 30 -19.05 -7.01 3.56
N GLN A 31 -19.36 -8.29 3.78
CA GLN A 31 -20.65 -8.87 3.43
C GLN A 31 -21.73 -8.60 4.49
N THR A 32 -21.39 -8.07 5.66
CA THR A 32 -22.34 -7.73 6.71
C THR A 32 -22.35 -6.22 6.96
N TRP A 33 -23.50 -5.57 6.75
CA TRP A 33 -23.68 -4.12 6.90
C TRP A 33 -23.40 -3.59 8.32
N THR A 34 -23.28 -4.48 9.31
CA THR A 34 -22.83 -4.24 10.70
C THR A 34 -21.31 -4.40 10.84
N PHE A 35 -20.57 -3.89 9.85
CA PHE A 35 -19.12 -3.93 9.76
C PHE A 35 -18.47 -3.31 11.03
N PRO A 36 -17.39 -3.86 11.61
CA PRO A 36 -16.64 -3.24 12.71
C PRO A 36 -15.82 -2.08 12.16
N ILE A 37 -16.54 -1.01 11.86
CA ILE A 37 -16.12 0.19 11.17
C ILE A 37 -14.84 0.79 11.78
N ARG A 38 -14.69 0.75 13.11
CA ARG A 38 -13.59 1.45 13.78
C ARG A 38 -12.23 0.79 13.54
N LYS A 39 -12.11 -0.54 13.69
CA LYS A 39 -10.82 -1.24 13.55
C LYS A 39 -10.30 -1.19 12.11
N HIS A 40 -11.19 -1.40 11.13
CA HIS A 40 -10.82 -1.31 9.71
C HIS A 40 -10.44 0.09 9.28
N ARG A 41 -11.17 1.13 9.74
CA ARG A 41 -10.80 2.53 9.46
C ARG A 41 -9.44 2.88 10.05
N VAL A 42 -9.19 2.50 11.30
CA VAL A 42 -7.90 2.75 11.96
C VAL A 42 -6.78 2.03 11.21
N LEU A 43 -6.95 0.76 10.87
CA LEU A 43 -5.93 0.00 10.12
C LEU A 43 -5.73 0.53 8.69
N GLY A 44 -6.80 0.96 8.02
CA GLY A 44 -6.71 1.65 6.72
C GLY A 44 -5.93 2.96 6.81
N LEU A 45 -6.19 3.77 7.85
CA LEU A 45 -5.42 4.99 8.12
C LEU A 45 -3.94 4.67 8.43
N PHE A 46 -3.65 3.63 9.20
CA PHE A 46 -2.27 3.19 9.40
C PHE A 46 -1.64 2.74 8.07
N PHE A 47 -2.36 1.97 7.25
CA PHE A 47 -1.84 1.45 6.00
C PHE A 47 -1.51 2.57 5.00
N ILE A 48 -2.39 3.57 4.86
CA ILE A 48 -2.10 4.74 4.00
C ILE A 48 -0.92 5.54 4.55
N THR A 49 -0.86 5.79 5.86
CA THR A 49 0.27 6.52 6.46
C THR A 49 1.58 5.77 6.25
N MET A 50 1.61 4.46 6.48
CA MET A 50 2.80 3.62 6.25
C MET A 50 3.22 3.66 4.79
N SER A 51 2.28 3.64 3.85
CA SER A 51 2.58 3.68 2.41
C SER A 51 3.17 5.03 1.97
N ILE A 52 2.62 6.14 2.48
CA ILE A 52 3.14 7.49 2.21
C ILE A 52 4.55 7.64 2.80
N VAL A 53 4.73 7.28 4.09
CA VAL A 53 6.04 7.33 4.75
C VAL A 53 7.05 6.45 4.01
N GLY A 54 6.63 5.26 3.58
CA GLY A 54 7.45 4.36 2.78
C GLY A 54 7.91 5.00 1.48
N SER A 55 7.02 5.68 0.75
CA SER A 55 7.36 6.42 -0.46
C SER A 55 8.38 7.54 -0.21
N VAL A 56 8.25 8.27 0.91
CA VAL A 56 9.22 9.31 1.31
C VAL A 56 10.58 8.68 1.62
N ILE A 57 10.61 7.61 2.42
CA ILE A 57 11.84 6.86 2.74
C ILE A 57 12.52 6.39 1.45
N GLY A 58 11.77 5.81 0.50
CA GLY A 58 12.31 5.34 -0.78
C GLY A 58 12.93 6.48 -1.59
N GLY A 59 12.29 7.64 -1.61
CA GLY A 59 12.84 8.86 -2.21
C GLY A 59 14.15 9.30 -1.56
N GLN A 60 14.21 9.35 -0.23
CA GLN A 60 15.40 9.75 0.52
C GLN A 60 16.55 8.75 0.37
N VAL A 61 16.28 7.44 0.38
CA VAL A 61 17.27 6.40 0.11
C VAL A 61 17.86 6.57 -1.28
N ASN A 62 17.04 6.80 -2.30
CA ASN A 62 17.53 6.99 -3.67
C ASN A 62 18.33 8.30 -3.83
N LEU A 63 17.95 9.38 -3.13
CA LEU A 63 18.74 10.62 -3.09
C LEU A 63 20.09 10.42 -2.40
N ALA A 64 20.14 9.67 -1.30
CA ALA A 64 21.39 9.34 -0.61
C ALA A 64 22.30 8.47 -1.48
N LEU A 65 21.73 7.50 -2.20
CA LEU A 65 22.45 6.67 -3.17
C LEU A 65 23.01 7.48 -4.34
N ALA A 66 22.25 8.44 -4.86
CA ALA A 66 22.72 9.33 -5.91
C ALA A 66 23.94 10.16 -5.48
N LYS A 67 24.01 10.59 -4.20
CA LYS A 67 25.17 11.32 -3.65
C LYS A 67 26.46 10.49 -3.60
N ILE A 68 26.34 9.16 -3.55
CA ILE A 68 27.48 8.23 -3.58
C ILE A 68 27.66 7.56 -4.95
N SER A 69 27.03 8.09 -6.01
CA SER A 69 27.11 7.58 -7.38
C SER A 69 26.60 6.14 -7.58
N GLU A 70 25.70 5.66 -6.70
CA GLU A 70 25.07 4.34 -6.81
C GLU A 70 23.53 4.41 -6.96
N PRO A 71 22.96 5.27 -7.84
CA PRO A 71 21.50 5.41 -7.93
C PRO A 71 20.82 4.12 -8.39
N ILE A 72 19.70 3.76 -7.73
CA ILE A 72 18.88 2.62 -8.14
C ILE A 72 17.72 3.16 -8.99
N VAL A 73 17.82 2.97 -10.30
CA VAL A 73 16.75 3.32 -11.24
C VAL A 73 15.91 2.09 -11.52
N LEU A 74 14.63 2.16 -11.12
CA LEU A 74 13.63 1.14 -11.40
C LEU A 74 12.55 1.76 -12.30
N PRO A 75 12.57 1.51 -13.62
CA PRO A 75 11.55 2.03 -14.54
C PRO A 75 10.14 1.68 -14.07
N GLY A 76 9.23 2.65 -14.11
CA GLY A 76 7.84 2.45 -13.68
C GLY A 76 7.62 2.30 -12.17
N HIS A 77 8.65 2.17 -11.34
CA HIS A 77 8.49 1.97 -9.89
C HIS A 77 7.73 3.12 -9.23
N ARG A 78 8.03 4.37 -9.57
CA ARG A 78 7.29 5.54 -9.04
C ARG A 78 5.82 5.55 -9.47
N LEU A 79 5.54 5.17 -10.72
CA LEU A 79 4.16 5.10 -11.23
C LEU A 79 3.37 4.05 -10.45
N LEU A 80 3.95 2.85 -10.26
CA LEU A 80 3.33 1.80 -9.45
C LEU A 80 3.09 2.25 -8.00
N ALA A 81 4.02 3.01 -7.40
CA ALA A 81 3.84 3.54 -6.06
C ALA A 81 2.64 4.49 -5.97
N TYR A 82 2.44 5.36 -6.96
CA TYR A 82 1.27 6.24 -7.00
C TYR A 82 -0.04 5.46 -7.19
N LEU A 83 -0.04 4.41 -8.01
CA LEU A 83 -1.21 3.54 -8.17
C LEU A 83 -1.55 2.81 -6.87
N ILE A 84 -0.56 2.27 -6.17
CA ILE A 84 -0.73 1.65 -4.84
C ILE A 84 -1.38 2.63 -3.88
N ILE A 85 -0.80 3.83 -3.73
CA ILE A 85 -1.33 4.86 -2.82
C ILE A 85 -2.76 5.24 -3.22
N GLY A 86 -3.04 5.40 -4.51
CA GLY A 86 -4.38 5.67 -5.04
C GLY A 86 -5.40 4.61 -4.65
N PHE A 87 -5.08 3.33 -4.82
CA PHE A 87 -5.96 2.24 -4.38
C PHE A 87 -6.16 2.24 -2.86
N ILE A 88 -5.11 2.49 -2.07
CA ILE A 88 -5.21 2.55 -0.61
C ILE A 88 -6.10 3.71 -0.15
N ILE A 89 -6.00 4.87 -0.81
CA ILE A 89 -6.90 6.01 -0.58
C ILE A 89 -8.35 5.59 -0.85
N LEU A 90 -8.62 4.95 -1.99
CA LEU A 90 -9.96 4.50 -2.35
C LEU A 90 -10.54 3.53 -1.31
N ILE A 91 -9.76 2.54 -0.86
CA ILE A 91 -10.13 1.58 0.21
C ILE A 91 -10.41 2.30 1.53
N THR A 92 -9.60 3.31 1.85
CA THR A 92 -9.75 4.02 3.11
C THR A 92 -11.03 4.83 3.08
N ILE A 93 -11.24 5.64 2.03
CA ILE A 93 -12.43 6.47 1.83
C ILE A 93 -13.71 5.62 1.82
N SER A 94 -13.73 4.51 1.10
CA SER A 94 -14.90 3.62 1.06
C SER A 94 -15.26 3.06 2.45
N GLY A 95 -14.26 2.84 3.32
CA GLY A 95 -14.47 2.48 4.72
C GLY A 95 -15.16 3.56 5.56
N PHE A 96 -15.13 4.83 5.14
CA PHE A 96 -15.79 5.96 5.81
C PHE A 96 -17.19 6.28 5.25
N ILE A 97 -17.58 5.75 4.10
CA ILE A 97 -18.90 6.00 3.51
C ILE A 97 -20.00 5.49 4.46
N ARG A 98 -20.85 6.41 4.93
CA ARG A 98 -21.98 6.08 5.82
C ARG A 98 -23.04 5.27 5.07
N GLN A 99 -23.72 4.39 5.81
CA GLN A 99 -24.80 3.52 5.30
C GLN A 99 -25.91 4.29 4.57
N ALA A 100 -26.23 5.52 5.02
CA ALA A 100 -27.22 6.41 4.40
C ALA A 100 -26.88 6.86 2.97
N HIS A 101 -25.60 6.86 2.56
CA HIS A 101 -25.16 7.21 1.20
C HIS A 101 -24.85 5.97 0.34
N SER A 102 -25.04 4.77 0.88
CA SER A 102 -24.59 3.51 0.26
C SER A 102 -25.30 3.18 -1.06
N HIS A 103 -26.55 3.60 -1.26
CA HIS A 103 -27.28 3.29 -2.49
C HIS A 103 -26.66 3.95 -3.73
N ARG A 104 -26.10 5.16 -3.61
CA ARG A 104 -25.45 5.87 -4.72
C ARG A 104 -24.03 5.37 -5.02
N LEU A 105 -23.36 4.79 -4.02
CA LEU A 105 -21.95 4.36 -4.09
C LEU A 105 -21.80 2.84 -3.96
N ARG A 106 -22.85 2.08 -4.30
CA ARG A 106 -22.89 0.62 -4.15
C ARG A 106 -21.82 -0.08 -4.98
N TRP A 107 -21.54 0.43 -6.18
CA TRP A 107 -20.49 -0.07 -7.06
C TRP A 107 -19.09 0.09 -6.43
N LEU A 108 -18.83 1.20 -5.74
CA LEU A 108 -17.54 1.44 -5.09
C LEU A 108 -17.32 0.49 -3.92
N GLN A 109 -18.38 0.16 -3.18
CA GLN A 109 -18.31 -0.86 -2.12
C GLN A 109 -18.10 -2.27 -2.68
N ALA A 110 -18.71 -2.62 -3.81
CA ALA A 110 -18.46 -3.91 -4.48
C ALA A 110 -17.00 -4.06 -4.93
N LEU A 111 -16.36 -2.96 -5.32
CA LEU A 111 -14.95 -2.92 -5.71
C LEU A 111 -13.97 -2.73 -4.53
N HIS A 112 -14.47 -2.46 -3.32
CA HIS A 112 -13.64 -2.18 -2.14
C HIS A 112 -12.57 -3.26 -1.88
N GLY A 113 -12.99 -4.53 -1.87
CA GLY A 113 -12.08 -5.66 -1.67
C GLY A 113 -11.07 -5.77 -2.82
N TRP A 114 -11.51 -5.52 -4.05
CA TRP A 114 -10.66 -5.57 -5.24
C TRP A 114 -9.56 -4.50 -5.23
N PHE A 115 -9.86 -3.27 -4.79
CA PHE A 115 -8.82 -2.26 -4.64
C PHE A 115 -7.73 -2.72 -3.67
N GLY A 116 -8.09 -3.42 -2.59
CA GLY A 116 -7.11 -3.98 -1.65
C GLY A 116 -6.26 -5.09 -2.23
N VAL A 117 -6.88 -6.02 -2.97
CA VAL A 117 -6.15 -7.07 -3.68
C VAL A 117 -5.17 -6.47 -4.69
N LEU A 118 -5.61 -5.48 -5.46
CA LEU A 118 -4.76 -4.79 -6.43
C LEU A 118 -3.60 -4.05 -5.75
N ALA A 119 -3.86 -3.30 -4.68
CA ALA A 119 -2.80 -2.60 -3.94
C ALA A 119 -1.77 -3.57 -3.38
N LEU A 120 -2.20 -4.66 -2.73
CA LEU A 120 -1.28 -5.68 -2.20
C LEU A 120 -0.50 -6.40 -3.30
N GLY A 121 -1.16 -6.75 -4.42
CA GLY A 121 -0.51 -7.36 -5.57
C GLY A 121 0.59 -6.47 -6.15
N LEU A 122 0.32 -5.17 -6.28
CA LEU A 122 1.31 -4.20 -6.76
C LEU A 122 2.46 -4.00 -5.76
N ILE A 123 2.19 -3.96 -4.44
CA ILE A 123 3.25 -3.92 -3.41
C ILE A 123 4.13 -5.17 -3.50
N PHE A 124 3.54 -6.35 -3.64
CA PHE A 124 4.28 -7.60 -3.83
C PHE A 124 5.15 -7.56 -5.08
N ALA A 125 4.60 -7.12 -6.20
CA ALA A 125 5.35 -6.98 -7.45
C ALA A 125 6.53 -6.00 -7.31
N GLN A 126 6.32 -4.86 -6.66
CA GLN A 126 7.40 -3.91 -6.39
C GLN A 126 8.49 -4.50 -5.48
N LEU A 127 8.08 -5.20 -4.41
CA LEU A 127 9.01 -5.83 -3.49
C LEU A 127 9.86 -6.89 -4.22
N PHE A 128 9.22 -7.71 -5.06
CA PHE A 128 9.91 -8.69 -5.89
C PHE A 128 10.92 -8.04 -6.83
N ILE A 129 10.52 -7.00 -7.58
CA ILE A 129 11.41 -6.26 -8.50
C ILE A 129 12.62 -5.69 -7.75
N VAL A 130 12.40 -5.10 -6.57
CA VAL A 130 13.49 -4.54 -5.76
C VAL A 130 14.42 -5.65 -5.26
N VAL A 131 13.88 -6.74 -4.71
CA VAL A 131 14.69 -7.86 -4.22
C VAL A 131 15.49 -8.50 -5.34
N ALA A 132 14.87 -8.78 -6.50
CA ALA A 132 15.56 -9.30 -7.67
C ALA A 132 16.73 -8.38 -8.07
N LYS A 133 16.47 -7.07 -8.15
CA LYS A 133 17.51 -6.08 -8.47
C LYS A 133 18.65 -6.05 -7.44
N LEU A 134 18.34 -6.15 -6.15
CA LEU A 134 19.34 -6.17 -5.08
C LEU A 134 20.16 -7.47 -5.06
N LEU A 135 19.59 -8.58 -5.55
CA LEU A 135 20.26 -9.87 -5.63
C LEU A 135 21.02 -10.09 -6.96
N ASN A 136 21.04 -9.10 -7.85
CA ASN A 136 21.58 -9.21 -9.21
C ASN A 136 20.96 -10.37 -10.03
N TRP A 137 19.68 -10.67 -9.80
CA TRP A 137 18.86 -11.49 -10.70
C TRP A 137 18.26 -10.59 -11.78
#